data_AF-A0A504Y5D7-F1
#
_entry.id   AF-A0A504Y5D7-F1
#
_cell.length_a   1.000
_cell.length_b   1.000
_cell.length_c   1.000
_cell.angle_alpha   90.00
_cell.angle_beta   90.00
_cell.angle_gamma   90.00
#
_symmetry.space_group_name_H-M   'P 1'
#
loop_
_entity.id
_entity.type
_entity.pdbx_description
1 polymer ?
#
loop_
_entity_poly.entity_id
_entity_poly.type
_entity_poly.pdbx_seq_one_letter_code
_entity_poly.pdbx_strand_id
1 'polypeptide(L)'
;MLELCNTPQTGLSSVWKMNHKTVDSKQLVFFVVSLWAICMQLEAEADPSAEKNAQYSIKDQEGNFCLLMNFTVDLSFTYTKKDQSNGIRKFSKLTMNVADASSCDKNVTTLVLKTRPENATKEWTVEFEFSKNVTSKTDNGTFRVISTKLTFTTDRNVFPDVQFEVNMDVSSADSWGSAPVFSYYHCMAPKLLKFSVKKPVSGLEMRLTNVMLEAFVSKKKSQYSDKETLCDEDQTPDNTVPVAVGIALAVCIVVALIVFIVFNQRNRRRYGSV
;
A
#
# COMPACT_ATOMS: atom_id res chain seq x y z
N MET A 1 22.35 6.46 -10.16
CA MET A 1 23.09 7.38 -11.06
C MET A 1 22.24 8.64 -11.14
N LEU A 2 22.71 9.73 -10.55
CA LEU A 2 21.99 11.00 -10.38
C LEU A 2 22.12 11.83 -11.67
N GLU A 3 21.00 12.25 -12.26
CA GLU A 3 20.90 13.44 -13.10
C GLU A 3 20.23 14.53 -12.24
N LEU A 4 20.94 15.58 -11.85
CA LEU A 4 21.06 16.86 -12.58
C LEU A 4 19.69 17.51 -12.84
N CYS A 5 19.30 18.41 -11.94
CA CYS A 5 18.50 19.57 -12.32
C CYS A 5 19.18 20.83 -11.82
N ASN A 6 19.67 21.60 -12.79
CA ASN A 6 20.54 22.75 -12.66
C ASN A 6 19.70 23.99 -13.02
N THR A 7 19.54 24.92 -12.07
CA THR A 7 19.40 26.40 -12.23
C THR A 7 18.17 26.98 -13.00
N PRO A 8 17.74 28.26 -12.79
CA PRO A 8 18.57 29.41 -12.40
C PRO A 8 18.07 30.32 -11.27
N GLN A 9 19.02 30.72 -10.41
CA GLN A 9 18.97 31.99 -9.70
C GLN A 9 19.36 33.12 -10.66
N THR A 10 18.46 34.08 -10.83
CA THR A 10 18.82 35.42 -11.31
C THR A 10 18.27 36.45 -10.34
N GLY A 11 19.18 37.27 -9.82
CA GLY A 11 18.84 38.56 -9.21
C GLY A 11 18.71 38.53 -7.70
N LEU A 12 19.84 38.75 -7.01
CA LEU A 12 19.97 39.66 -5.85
C LEU A 12 21.43 39.63 -5.38
N SER A 13 22.33 40.12 -6.24
CA SER A 13 23.69 40.49 -5.83
C SER A 13 23.71 41.97 -5.47
N SER A 14 23.44 42.29 -4.20
CA SER A 14 23.98 43.51 -3.61
C SER A 14 23.75 43.50 -2.11
N VAL A 15 24.84 43.73 -1.36
CA VAL A 15 24.92 43.90 0.10
C VAL A 15 24.75 42.54 0.79
N TRP A 16 25.78 41.88 1.31
CA TRP A 16 26.51 42.25 2.53
C TRP A 16 27.95 41.74 2.50
N LYS A 17 28.91 42.65 2.70
CA LYS A 17 30.32 42.36 2.93
C LYS A 17 30.48 42.04 4.42
N MET A 18 30.47 40.77 4.82
CA MET A 18 30.71 40.39 6.22
C MET A 18 32.21 40.15 6.46
N ASN A 19 32.79 41.07 7.22
CA ASN A 19 34.12 41.00 7.80
C ASN A 19 34.19 39.87 8.83
N HIS A 20 35.33 39.20 8.88
CA HIS A 20 35.67 38.15 9.85
C HIS A 20 35.87 38.77 11.24
N LYS A 21 34.78 39.03 11.98
CA LYS A 21 34.84 39.36 13.41
C LYS A 21 33.70 38.68 14.17
N THR A 22 34.11 37.78 15.07
CA THR A 22 33.39 37.28 16.26
C THR A 22 31.90 36.98 16.07
N VAL A 23 31.59 35.69 15.89
CA VAL A 23 30.23 35.14 15.96
C VAL A 23 29.70 35.35 17.39
N ASP A 24 28.76 36.29 17.54
CA ASP A 24 28.05 36.57 18.77
C ASP A 24 26.98 35.49 19.01
N SER A 25 26.85 35.02 20.27
CA SER A 25 25.90 33.99 20.73
C SER A 25 24.45 34.29 20.34
N LYS A 26 24.10 35.57 20.16
CA LYS A 26 22.76 35.99 19.73
C LYS A 26 22.46 35.67 18.25
N GLN A 27 23.47 35.64 17.38
CA GLN A 27 23.27 35.31 15.95
C GLN A 27 23.01 33.81 15.73
N LEU A 28 23.63 32.94 16.53
CA LEU A 28 23.40 31.50 16.49
C LEU A 28 21.97 31.13 16.91
N VAL A 29 21.39 31.84 17.89
CA VAL A 29 19.99 31.64 18.31
C VAL A 29 19.02 32.06 17.22
N PHE A 30 19.30 33.17 16.51
CA PHE A 30 18.48 33.60 15.36
C PHE A 30 18.48 32.58 14.22
N PHE A 31 19.63 31.97 13.90
CA PHE A 31 19.70 30.92 12.89
C PHE A 31 18.92 29.66 13.29
N VAL A 32 19.01 29.20 14.54
CA VAL A 32 18.30 28.00 15.01
C VAL A 32 16.79 28.22 15.09
N VAL A 33 16.33 29.40 15.52
CA VAL A 33 14.89 29.74 15.56
C VAL A 33 14.32 29.90 14.14
N SER A 34 15.09 30.44 13.20
CA SER A 34 14.67 30.56 11.80
C SER A 34 14.59 29.20 11.08
N LEU A 35 15.48 28.25 11.39
CA LEU A 35 15.41 26.87 10.87
C LEU A 35 14.24 26.08 11.46
N TRP A 36 13.83 26.36 12.70
CA TRP A 36 12.63 25.76 13.32
C TRP A 36 11.34 26.30 12.69
N ALA A 37 11.30 27.58 12.33
CA ALA A 37 10.16 28.19 11.64
C ALA A 37 10.01 27.75 10.18
N ILE A 38 11.11 27.45 9.48
CA ILE A 38 11.07 26.95 8.09
C ILE A 38 10.62 25.48 8.04
N CYS A 39 10.84 24.70 9.11
CA CYS A 39 10.37 23.32 9.20
C CYS A 39 8.85 23.20 9.48
N MET A 40 8.21 24.29 9.93
CA MET A 40 6.79 24.31 10.30
C MET A 40 5.85 24.64 9.12
N GLN A 41 6.40 24.95 7.94
CA GLN A 41 5.62 25.37 6.77
C GLN A 41 5.84 24.46 5.55
N LEU A 42 6.02 23.16 5.81
CA LEU A 42 6.10 22.13 4.76
C LEU A 42 5.02 21.07 4.96
N GLU A 43 3.83 21.51 5.36
CA GLU A 43 2.58 20.82 5.07
C GLU A 43 1.95 21.54 3.88
N ALA A 44 2.49 21.26 2.69
CA ALA A 44 1.67 21.33 1.50
C ALA A 44 0.80 20.06 1.56
N GLU A 45 -0.38 20.18 2.16
CA GLU A 45 -1.49 19.28 1.89
C GLU A 45 -1.72 19.33 0.38
N ALA A 46 -1.10 18.40 -0.35
CA ALA A 46 -1.60 18.02 -1.65
C ALA A 46 -3.01 17.49 -1.37
N ASP A 47 -4.03 18.30 -1.66
CA ASP A 47 -5.42 17.89 -1.62
C ASP A 47 -5.57 16.54 -2.35
N PRO A 48 -5.77 15.41 -1.65
CA PRO A 48 -5.92 14.11 -2.28
C PRO A 48 -7.38 13.87 -2.68
N SER A 49 -8.16 14.93 -2.95
CA SER A 49 -9.54 14.81 -3.42
C SER A 49 -9.70 14.35 -4.87
N ALA A 50 -8.59 14.07 -5.57
CA ALA A 50 -8.61 13.34 -6.83
C ALA A 50 -8.92 11.83 -6.58
N GLU A 51 -10.22 11.56 -6.41
CA GLU A 51 -10.92 10.30 -6.67
C GLU A 51 -10.64 9.10 -5.74
N LYS A 52 -10.94 9.23 -4.44
CA LYS A 52 -11.10 8.08 -3.50
C LYS A 52 -12.41 7.30 -3.69
N ASN A 53 -12.96 7.22 -4.90
CA ASN A 53 -14.17 6.45 -5.17
C ASN A 53 -13.82 4.98 -5.44
N ALA A 54 -14.65 4.08 -4.94
CA ALA A 54 -14.52 2.66 -5.23
C ALA A 54 -15.08 2.31 -6.63
N GLN A 55 -14.25 1.65 -7.44
CA GLN A 55 -14.55 0.99 -8.70
C GLN A 55 -15.57 -0.14 -8.50
N TYR A 56 -15.36 -0.99 -7.50
CA TYR A 56 -16.29 -2.05 -7.13
C TYR A 56 -16.93 -1.71 -5.79
N SER A 57 -18.26 -1.68 -5.75
CA SER A 57 -18.99 -1.37 -4.53
C SER A 57 -20.31 -2.11 -4.48
N ILE A 58 -20.69 -2.56 -3.29
CA ILE A 58 -21.97 -3.23 -3.03
C ILE A 58 -22.67 -2.55 -1.86
N LYS A 59 -24.00 -2.64 -1.87
CA LYS A 59 -24.88 -2.04 -0.88
C LYS A 59 -25.58 -3.11 -0.06
N ASP A 60 -25.87 -2.77 1.19
CA ASP A 60 -26.72 -3.55 2.07
C ASP A 60 -28.21 -3.39 1.70
N GLN A 61 -29.08 -4.11 2.41
CA GLN A 61 -30.53 -4.05 2.22
C GLN A 61 -31.12 -2.67 2.56
N GLU A 62 -30.40 -1.86 3.33
CA GLU A 62 -30.78 -0.49 3.72
C GLU A 62 -30.31 0.56 2.69
N GLY A 63 -29.62 0.12 1.63
CA GLY A 63 -29.12 0.96 0.55
C GLY A 63 -27.81 1.69 0.87
N ASN A 64 -27.12 1.34 1.95
CA ASN A 64 -25.81 1.86 2.31
C ASN A 64 -24.71 0.99 1.70
N PHE A 65 -23.61 1.60 1.27
CA PHE A 65 -22.41 0.86 0.87
C PHE A 65 -21.83 0.11 2.06
N CYS A 66 -21.61 -1.18 1.86
CA CYS A 66 -21.11 -2.10 2.87
C CYS A 66 -19.74 -2.69 2.52
N LEU A 67 -19.37 -2.66 1.24
CA LEU A 67 -18.04 -3.00 0.77
C LEU A 67 -17.64 -2.11 -0.40
N LEU A 68 -16.37 -1.71 -0.38
CA LEU A 68 -15.69 -0.86 -1.34
C LEU A 68 -14.36 -1.52 -1.70
N MET A 69 -14.09 -1.72 -2.99
CA MET A 69 -12.88 -2.39 -3.44
C MET A 69 -12.38 -1.82 -4.77
N ASN A 70 -11.07 -1.58 -4.85
CA ASN A 70 -10.33 -1.18 -6.05
C ASN A 70 -9.15 -2.12 -6.20
N PHE A 71 -8.88 -2.54 -7.43
CA PHE A 71 -7.67 -3.27 -7.76
C PHE A 71 -7.51 -3.35 -9.28
N THR A 72 -6.29 -3.59 -9.72
CA THR A 72 -6.02 -4.08 -11.07
C THR A 72 -5.69 -5.56 -11.00
N VAL A 73 -6.29 -6.37 -11.88
CA VAL A 73 -6.10 -7.83 -11.90
C VAL A 73 -5.55 -8.32 -13.23
N ASP A 74 -4.56 -9.21 -13.11
CA ASP A 74 -4.04 -10.02 -14.20
C ASP A 74 -4.23 -11.52 -13.86
N LEU A 75 -4.56 -12.32 -14.87
CA LEU A 75 -4.66 -13.78 -14.77
C LEU A 75 -3.64 -14.45 -15.68
N SER A 76 -2.95 -15.45 -15.17
CA SER A 76 -2.02 -16.28 -15.95
C SER A 76 -2.37 -17.76 -15.79
N PHE A 77 -2.73 -18.39 -16.90
CA PHE A 77 -3.06 -19.80 -16.99
C PHE A 77 -1.95 -20.56 -17.71
N THR A 78 -1.60 -21.71 -17.15
CA THR A 78 -0.86 -22.77 -17.83
C THR A 78 -1.80 -23.96 -18.00
N TYR A 79 -1.95 -24.46 -19.23
CA TYR A 79 -2.89 -25.52 -19.55
C TYR A 79 -2.26 -26.58 -20.46
N THR A 80 -2.77 -27.79 -20.41
CA THR A 80 -2.34 -28.91 -21.24
C THR A 80 -3.10 -28.91 -22.56
N LYS A 81 -2.35 -28.96 -23.65
CA LYS A 81 -2.88 -29.07 -25.01
C LYS A 81 -3.15 -30.52 -25.40
N LYS A 82 -3.82 -30.73 -26.54
CA LYS A 82 -4.10 -32.06 -27.10
C LYS A 82 -2.86 -32.90 -27.37
N ASP A 83 -1.75 -32.26 -27.75
CA ASP A 83 -0.44 -32.88 -27.98
C ASP A 83 0.35 -33.14 -26.68
N GLN A 84 -0.28 -32.92 -25.52
CA GLN A 84 0.30 -33.03 -24.17
C GLN A 84 1.36 -31.97 -23.85
N SER A 85 1.62 -31.01 -24.75
CA SER A 85 2.44 -29.85 -24.44
C SER A 85 1.70 -28.84 -23.56
N ASN A 86 2.44 -27.88 -22.99
CA ASN A 86 1.86 -26.80 -22.20
C ASN A 86 1.59 -25.57 -23.08
N GLY A 87 0.37 -25.04 -22.99
CA GLY A 87 0.01 -23.70 -23.44
C GLY A 87 -0.01 -22.72 -22.28
N ILE A 88 0.21 -21.43 -22.60
CA ILE A 88 0.10 -20.33 -21.65
C ILE A 88 -0.89 -19.30 -22.20
N ARG A 89 -1.78 -18.82 -21.33
CA ARG A 89 -2.70 -17.71 -21.63
C ARG A 89 -2.65 -16.69 -20.50
N LYS A 90 -2.47 -15.43 -20.87
CA LYS A 90 -2.41 -14.30 -19.94
C LYS A 90 -3.48 -13.29 -20.30
N PHE A 91 -4.17 -12.81 -19.28
CA PHE A 91 -5.15 -11.73 -19.38
C PHE A 91 -4.65 -10.62 -18.48
N SER A 92 -4.49 -9.42 -19.03
CA SER A 92 -3.99 -8.28 -18.28
C SER A 92 -5.07 -7.22 -18.14
N LYS A 93 -5.12 -6.58 -16.97
CA LYS A 93 -6.06 -5.51 -16.64
C LYS A 93 -7.51 -5.87 -17.00
N LEU A 94 -7.98 -7.02 -16.52
CA LEU A 94 -9.36 -7.45 -16.81
C LEU A 94 -10.35 -6.45 -16.24
N THR A 95 -11.28 -6.01 -17.08
CA THR A 95 -12.44 -5.23 -16.64
C THR A 95 -13.48 -6.18 -16.08
N MET A 96 -13.97 -5.87 -14.88
CA MET A 96 -14.97 -6.65 -14.17
C MET A 96 -16.19 -5.80 -13.85
N ASN A 97 -17.33 -6.45 -13.64
CA ASN A 97 -18.56 -5.82 -13.18
C ASN A 97 -19.08 -6.56 -11.96
N VAL A 98 -19.67 -5.83 -11.02
CA VAL A 98 -20.32 -6.43 -9.84
C VAL A 98 -21.53 -7.24 -10.28
N ALA A 99 -21.63 -8.47 -9.80
CA ALA A 99 -22.76 -9.35 -10.05
C ALA A 99 -23.79 -9.28 -8.92
N ASP A 100 -25.06 -9.53 -9.26
CA ASP A 100 -26.19 -9.56 -8.33
C ASP A 100 -26.06 -10.61 -7.21
N ALA A 101 -25.20 -11.61 -7.41
CA ALA A 101 -24.90 -12.63 -6.40
C ALA A 101 -24.03 -12.11 -5.23
N SER A 102 -23.54 -10.87 -5.31
CA SER A 102 -22.80 -10.25 -4.21
C SER A 102 -23.73 -9.91 -3.05
N SER A 103 -23.26 -10.10 -1.81
CA SER A 103 -24.07 -9.91 -0.60
C SER A 103 -23.26 -9.33 0.54
N CYS A 104 -23.94 -8.60 1.42
CA CYS A 104 -23.39 -8.09 2.67
C CYS A 104 -24.16 -8.66 3.85
N ASP A 105 -23.51 -9.55 4.61
CA ASP A 105 -24.00 -10.01 5.91
C ASP A 105 -23.14 -9.43 7.05
N LYS A 106 -23.60 -9.64 8.28
CA LYS A 106 -22.99 -9.04 9.49
C LYS A 106 -21.54 -9.50 9.71
N ASN A 107 -21.25 -10.77 9.42
CA ASN A 107 -19.96 -11.41 9.72
C ASN A 107 -19.23 -11.90 8.47
N VAL A 108 -19.97 -12.14 7.39
CA VAL A 108 -19.43 -12.58 6.09
C VAL A 108 -19.97 -11.64 5.03
N THR A 109 -19.16 -11.27 4.06
CA THR A 109 -19.58 -10.45 2.92
C THR A 109 -18.95 -11.08 1.69
N THR A 110 -19.71 -11.18 0.61
CA THR A 110 -19.27 -11.84 -0.62
C THR A 110 -19.34 -10.85 -1.76
N LEU A 111 -18.21 -10.58 -2.41
CA LEU A 111 -18.15 -9.80 -3.65
C LEU A 111 -18.00 -10.76 -4.82
N VAL A 112 -19.00 -10.80 -5.71
CA VAL A 112 -18.95 -11.57 -6.95
C VAL A 112 -18.76 -10.61 -8.12
N LEU A 113 -17.70 -10.82 -8.88
CA LEU A 113 -17.33 -10.04 -10.05
C LEU A 113 -17.43 -10.90 -11.30
N LYS A 114 -18.10 -10.40 -12.32
CA LYS A 114 -18.22 -11.02 -13.64
C LYS A 114 -17.29 -10.35 -14.62
N THR A 115 -16.65 -11.14 -15.47
CA THR A 115 -15.91 -10.65 -16.63
C THR A 115 -16.09 -11.60 -17.79
N ARG A 116 -15.95 -11.08 -19.00
CA ARG A 116 -15.93 -11.89 -20.21
C ARG A 116 -14.65 -11.56 -20.95
N PRO A 117 -13.60 -12.39 -20.82
CA PRO A 117 -12.37 -12.19 -21.58
C PRO A 117 -12.64 -12.19 -23.08
N GLU A 118 -11.75 -11.57 -23.83
CA GLU A 118 -11.83 -11.56 -25.30
C GLU A 118 -11.91 -13.00 -25.83
N ASN A 119 -12.80 -13.22 -26.80
CA ASN A 119 -13.07 -14.52 -27.43
C ASN A 119 -13.71 -15.58 -26.50
N ALA A 120 -13.94 -15.28 -25.22
CA ALA A 120 -14.64 -16.20 -24.33
C ALA A 120 -16.08 -16.43 -24.79
N THR A 121 -16.53 -17.67 -24.67
CA THR A 121 -17.92 -18.06 -25.00
C THR A 121 -18.87 -17.80 -23.84
N LYS A 122 -18.37 -17.86 -22.60
CA LYS A 122 -19.12 -17.70 -21.35
C LYS A 122 -18.49 -16.64 -20.46
N GLU A 123 -19.29 -16.09 -19.56
CA GLU A 123 -18.79 -15.23 -18.49
C GLU A 123 -17.98 -16.04 -17.47
N TRP A 124 -16.93 -15.42 -16.95
CA TRP A 124 -16.14 -15.91 -15.83
C TRP A 124 -16.52 -15.13 -14.57
N THR A 125 -16.42 -15.76 -13.42
CA THR A 125 -16.73 -15.13 -12.13
C THR A 125 -15.56 -15.22 -11.17
N VAL A 126 -15.19 -14.11 -10.56
CA VAL A 126 -14.28 -14.04 -9.41
C VAL A 126 -15.10 -13.71 -8.18
N GLU A 127 -14.97 -14.52 -7.14
CA GLU A 127 -15.68 -14.34 -5.88
C GLU A 127 -14.65 -14.16 -4.76
N PHE A 128 -14.79 -13.05 -4.02
CA PHE A 128 -14.02 -12.77 -2.81
C PHE A 128 -14.93 -12.89 -1.60
N GLU A 129 -14.55 -13.74 -0.65
CA GLU A 129 -15.25 -13.90 0.62
C GLU A 129 -14.48 -13.16 1.71
N PHE A 130 -15.18 -12.25 2.38
CA PHE A 130 -14.66 -11.44 3.47
C PHE A 130 -15.24 -11.94 4.78
N SER A 131 -14.41 -12.00 5.81
CA SER A 131 -14.85 -12.33 7.17
C SER A 131 -14.50 -11.20 8.13
N LYS A 132 -15.44 -10.91 9.03
CA LYS A 132 -15.28 -9.98 10.14
C LYS A 132 -15.04 -10.77 11.43
N ASN A 133 -13.94 -10.46 12.10
CA ASN A 133 -13.60 -11.01 13.41
C ASN A 133 -13.69 -9.92 14.47
N VAL A 134 -14.56 -10.12 15.47
CA VAL A 134 -14.79 -9.19 16.57
C VAL A 134 -14.21 -9.81 17.85
N THR A 135 -13.19 -9.17 18.41
CA THR A 135 -12.46 -9.71 19.58
C THR A 135 -13.08 -9.27 20.91
N SER A 136 -13.86 -8.18 20.93
CA SER A 136 -14.55 -7.68 22.12
C SER A 136 -15.85 -6.96 21.76
N LYS A 137 -16.78 -6.82 22.72
CA LYS A 137 -18.07 -6.12 22.49
C LYS A 137 -17.91 -4.62 22.19
N THR A 138 -16.77 -4.03 22.52
CA THR A 138 -16.46 -2.61 22.32
C THR A 138 -15.65 -2.34 21.06
N ASP A 139 -15.15 -3.39 20.40
CA ASP A 139 -14.36 -3.29 19.18
C ASP A 139 -15.26 -3.52 17.96
N ASN A 140 -15.08 -2.69 16.94
CA ASN A 140 -15.75 -2.88 15.66
C ASN A 140 -15.18 -4.10 14.91
N GLY A 141 -14.02 -4.61 15.32
CA GLY A 141 -13.38 -5.81 14.81
C GLY A 141 -12.46 -5.53 13.63
N THR A 142 -11.88 -6.61 13.11
CA THR A 142 -11.04 -6.61 11.90
C THR A 142 -11.74 -7.39 10.80
N PHE A 143 -11.55 -6.97 9.55
CA PHE A 143 -11.97 -7.74 8.40
C PHE A 143 -10.76 -8.30 7.65
N ARG A 144 -10.95 -9.36 6.87
CA ARG A 144 -9.96 -9.89 5.93
C ARG A 144 -10.65 -10.66 4.81
N VAL A 145 -9.97 -10.84 3.69
CA VAL A 145 -10.32 -11.85 2.68
C VAL A 145 -9.92 -13.22 3.21
N ILE A 146 -10.85 -14.18 3.19
CA ILE A 146 -10.63 -15.55 3.68
C ILE A 146 -10.63 -16.59 2.56
N SER A 147 -11.27 -16.28 1.43
CA SER A 147 -11.34 -17.18 0.28
C SER A 147 -11.42 -16.35 -1.00
N THR A 148 -10.78 -16.85 -2.05
CA THR A 148 -10.95 -16.34 -3.42
C THR A 148 -11.27 -17.49 -4.34
N LYS A 149 -12.36 -17.39 -5.08
CA LYS A 149 -12.86 -18.42 -5.99
C LYS A 149 -12.94 -17.88 -7.40
N LEU A 150 -12.51 -18.69 -8.37
CA LEU A 150 -12.59 -18.39 -9.80
C LEU A 150 -13.37 -19.50 -10.51
N THR A 151 -14.43 -19.11 -11.20
CA THR A 151 -15.20 -19.99 -12.09
C THR A 151 -14.98 -19.55 -13.53
N PHE A 152 -14.52 -20.46 -14.38
CA PHE A 152 -14.23 -20.19 -15.79
C PHE A 152 -14.43 -21.43 -16.65
N THR A 153 -14.49 -21.25 -17.96
CA THR A 153 -14.59 -22.36 -18.92
C THR A 153 -13.33 -22.42 -19.76
N THR A 154 -12.76 -23.62 -19.90
CA THR A 154 -11.61 -23.86 -20.79
C THR A 154 -12.08 -24.09 -22.22
N ASP A 155 -12.76 -23.11 -22.83
CA ASP A 155 -13.18 -23.21 -24.22
C ASP A 155 -12.01 -22.99 -25.20
N ARG A 156 -12.07 -23.58 -26.39
CA ARG A 156 -10.98 -23.51 -27.37
C ARG A 156 -10.77 -22.13 -27.98
N ASN A 157 -11.74 -21.23 -27.90
CA ASN A 157 -11.59 -19.87 -28.40
C ASN A 157 -10.62 -19.08 -27.52
N VAL A 158 -10.67 -19.32 -26.20
CA VAL A 158 -9.77 -18.71 -25.23
C VAL A 158 -8.48 -19.52 -25.05
N PHE A 159 -8.59 -20.85 -25.03
CA PHE A 159 -7.48 -21.79 -24.84
C PHE A 159 -7.30 -22.67 -26.08
N PRO A 160 -6.62 -22.19 -27.14
CA PRO A 160 -6.39 -22.96 -28.35
C PRO A 160 -5.70 -24.28 -28.05
N ASP A 161 -6.18 -25.32 -28.72
CA ASP A 161 -5.72 -26.70 -28.60
C ASP A 161 -5.79 -27.29 -27.19
N VAL A 162 -6.61 -26.73 -26.29
CA VAL A 162 -6.84 -27.33 -24.97
C VAL A 162 -7.30 -28.78 -25.10
N GLN A 163 -6.78 -29.65 -24.21
CA GLN A 163 -7.00 -31.09 -24.25
C GLN A 163 -8.49 -31.45 -24.32
N PHE A 164 -9.31 -30.83 -23.46
CA PHE A 164 -10.76 -30.92 -23.44
C PHE A 164 -11.36 -29.64 -22.84
N GLU A 165 -12.60 -29.34 -23.18
CA GLU A 165 -13.32 -28.19 -22.63
C GLU A 165 -14.06 -28.60 -21.37
N VAL A 166 -13.94 -27.82 -20.30
CA VAL A 166 -14.61 -28.09 -19.02
C VAL A 166 -14.88 -26.77 -18.29
N ASN A 167 -15.95 -26.74 -17.49
CA ASN A 167 -16.16 -25.67 -16.53
C ASN A 167 -15.32 -25.96 -15.29
N MET A 168 -14.41 -25.06 -14.97
CA MET A 168 -13.53 -25.14 -13.84
C MET A 168 -14.07 -24.24 -12.73
N ASP A 169 -14.05 -24.77 -11.52
CA ASP A 169 -14.28 -24.06 -10.29
C ASP A 169 -13.06 -24.32 -9.40
N VAL A 170 -12.33 -23.26 -9.09
CA VAL A 170 -11.06 -23.33 -8.35
C VAL A 170 -11.03 -22.28 -7.26
N SER A 171 -10.49 -22.64 -6.11
CA SER A 171 -10.38 -21.74 -4.96
C SER A 171 -8.94 -21.62 -4.48
N SER A 172 -8.66 -20.48 -3.87
CA SER A 172 -7.48 -20.18 -3.07
C SER A 172 -7.95 -19.90 -1.65
N ALA A 173 -7.36 -20.61 -0.69
CA ALA A 173 -7.60 -20.41 0.74
C ALA A 173 -6.62 -19.39 1.35
N ASP A 174 -5.88 -18.66 0.52
CA ASP A 174 -4.95 -17.64 0.97
C ASP A 174 -5.73 -16.48 1.60
N SER A 175 -5.51 -16.25 2.90
CA SER A 175 -6.10 -15.09 3.59
C SER A 175 -5.24 -13.85 3.40
N TRP A 176 -5.84 -12.69 3.15
CA TRP A 176 -5.12 -11.42 2.93
C TRP A 176 -6.01 -10.19 3.16
N GLY A 177 -5.44 -8.99 3.04
CA GLY A 177 -6.21 -7.74 3.10
C GLY A 177 -6.83 -7.47 4.46
N SER A 178 -6.07 -7.71 5.54
CA SER A 178 -6.57 -7.54 6.91
C SER A 178 -6.49 -6.09 7.36
N ALA A 179 -7.60 -5.51 7.80
CA ALA A 179 -7.62 -4.17 8.39
C ALA A 179 -8.75 -4.01 9.43
N PRO A 180 -8.65 -3.06 10.37
CA PRO A 180 -9.75 -2.68 11.25
C PRO A 180 -10.97 -2.19 10.47
N VAL A 181 -12.18 -2.50 10.95
CA VAL A 181 -13.42 -1.90 10.42
C VAL A 181 -13.37 -0.38 10.62
N PHE A 182 -13.92 0.37 9.65
CA PHE A 182 -13.79 1.85 9.53
C PHE A 182 -12.38 2.34 9.16
N SER A 183 -11.56 1.46 8.62
CA SER A 183 -10.34 1.81 7.90
C SER A 183 -10.31 1.06 6.57
N TYR A 184 -9.54 1.57 5.60
CA TYR A 184 -9.32 0.85 4.36
C TYR A 184 -7.93 0.23 4.34
N TYR A 185 -7.85 -1.01 3.89
CA TYR A 185 -6.60 -1.68 3.55
C TYR A 185 -6.10 -1.13 2.21
N HIS A 186 -4.81 -0.80 2.12
CA HIS A 186 -4.17 -0.34 0.89
C HIS A 186 -2.85 -1.05 0.68
N CYS A 187 -2.69 -1.64 -0.51
CA CYS A 187 -1.46 -2.31 -0.93
C CYS A 187 -1.19 -2.05 -2.41
N MET A 188 -0.17 -1.25 -2.70
CA MET A 188 0.40 -1.00 -4.02
C MET A 188 1.18 -2.22 -4.50
N ALA A 189 1.88 -2.92 -3.60
CA ALA A 189 2.62 -4.13 -3.91
C ALA A 189 1.74 -5.23 -4.53
N PRO A 190 2.28 -6.05 -5.45
CA PRO A 190 1.51 -7.11 -6.10
C PRO A 190 1.19 -8.26 -5.14
N LYS A 191 -0.11 -8.56 -4.98
CA LYS A 191 -0.59 -9.76 -4.31
C LYS A 191 -0.77 -10.89 -5.32
N LEU A 192 -0.07 -12.01 -5.11
CA LEU A 192 -0.21 -13.22 -5.92
C LEU A 192 -1.06 -14.25 -5.20
N LEU A 193 -2.14 -14.70 -5.85
CA LEU A 193 -3.01 -15.77 -5.37
C LEU A 193 -2.77 -17.02 -6.22
N LYS A 194 -2.52 -18.14 -5.55
CA LYS A 194 -2.33 -19.44 -6.17
C LYS A 194 -3.56 -20.30 -5.95
N PHE A 195 -4.00 -20.99 -7.00
CA PHE A 195 -5.20 -21.81 -6.98
C PHE A 195 -4.85 -23.30 -7.07
N SER A 196 -5.64 -24.12 -6.38
CA SER A 196 -5.57 -25.57 -6.56
C SER A 196 -6.32 -25.97 -7.83
N VAL A 197 -5.57 -26.29 -8.89
CA VAL A 197 -6.12 -26.60 -10.22
C VAL A 197 -6.06 -28.09 -10.55
N LYS A 198 -6.91 -28.50 -11.50
CA LYS A 198 -6.94 -29.85 -12.08
C LYS A 198 -6.88 -29.73 -13.61
N LYS A 199 -6.54 -30.84 -14.28
CA LYS A 199 -6.53 -30.91 -15.75
C LYS A 199 -7.87 -30.40 -16.33
N PRO A 200 -7.83 -29.66 -17.44
CA PRO A 200 -6.68 -29.44 -18.32
C PRO A 200 -5.78 -28.27 -17.89
N VAL A 201 -6.06 -27.61 -16.77
CA VAL A 201 -5.23 -26.51 -16.26
C VAL A 201 -4.17 -27.07 -15.31
N SER A 202 -2.91 -26.74 -15.55
CA SER A 202 -1.76 -27.16 -14.75
C SER A 202 -1.18 -26.05 -13.89
N GLY A 203 -1.53 -24.80 -14.15
CA GLY A 203 -1.18 -23.66 -13.31
C GLY A 203 -2.16 -22.52 -13.48
N LEU A 204 -2.48 -21.84 -12.38
CA LEU A 204 -3.27 -20.62 -12.37
C LEU A 204 -2.74 -19.68 -11.30
N GLU A 205 -2.41 -18.47 -11.74
CA GLU A 205 -2.00 -17.38 -10.87
C GLU A 205 -2.87 -16.15 -11.15
N MET A 206 -3.40 -15.56 -10.08
CA MET A 206 -4.06 -14.26 -10.12
C MET A 206 -3.16 -13.24 -9.43
N ARG A 207 -2.86 -12.15 -10.14
CA ARG A 207 -2.07 -11.05 -9.62
C ARG A 207 -2.97 -9.83 -9.44
N LEU A 208 -3.12 -9.40 -8.19
CA LEU A 208 -3.81 -8.18 -7.82
C LEU A 208 -2.77 -7.09 -7.52
N THR A 209 -3.00 -5.87 -7.99
CA THR A 209 -2.10 -4.73 -7.78
C THR A 209 -2.91 -3.49 -7.43
N ASN A 210 -2.30 -2.58 -6.67
CA ASN A 210 -2.96 -1.35 -6.20
C ASN A 210 -4.33 -1.64 -5.55
N VAL A 211 -4.32 -2.56 -4.59
CA VAL A 211 -5.53 -3.02 -3.93
C VAL A 211 -5.91 -2.03 -2.84
N MET A 212 -7.12 -1.48 -2.94
CA MET A 212 -7.76 -0.72 -1.86
C MET A 212 -9.05 -1.45 -1.46
N LEU A 213 -9.24 -1.72 -0.18
CA LEU A 213 -10.33 -2.54 0.30
C LEU A 213 -10.89 -1.99 1.61
N GLU A 214 -12.21 -1.86 1.68
CA GLU A 214 -12.93 -1.57 2.92
C GLU A 214 -14.22 -2.37 2.94
N ALA A 215 -14.47 -3.10 4.04
CA ALA A 215 -15.63 -3.98 4.18
C ALA A 215 -16.32 -3.79 5.54
N PHE A 216 -17.55 -4.27 5.63
CA PHE A 216 -18.41 -4.22 6.83
C PHE A 216 -18.67 -2.79 7.34
N VAL A 217 -18.78 -1.85 6.41
CA VAL A 217 -19.16 -0.47 6.69
C VAL A 217 -20.64 -0.23 6.40
N SER A 218 -21.16 0.94 6.75
CA SER A 218 -22.50 1.38 6.34
C SER A 218 -22.41 2.86 6.00
N LYS A 219 -22.15 3.16 4.72
CA LYS A 219 -21.89 4.52 4.22
C LYS A 219 -22.88 4.90 3.13
N LYS A 220 -23.26 6.18 3.06
CA LYS A 220 -24.10 6.70 1.95
C LYS A 220 -23.32 6.95 0.66
N LYS A 221 -22.00 7.09 0.75
CA LYS A 221 -21.09 7.37 -0.37
C LYS A 221 -20.12 6.20 -0.57
N SER A 222 -19.69 5.99 -1.81
CA SER A 222 -18.71 4.97 -2.20
C SER A 222 -17.26 5.40 -1.93
N GLN A 223 -17.03 6.19 -0.87
CA GLN A 223 -15.73 6.76 -0.53
C GLN A 223 -15.09 5.98 0.62
N TYR A 224 -13.80 5.72 0.48
CA TYR A 224 -12.99 5.08 1.51
C TYR A 224 -12.95 5.91 2.80
N SER A 225 -12.73 5.26 3.95
CA SER A 225 -12.54 5.94 5.23
C SER A 225 -11.25 6.77 5.22
N ASP A 226 -11.15 7.74 6.12
CA ASP A 226 -9.95 8.58 6.23
C ASP A 226 -8.75 7.80 6.78
N LYS A 227 -9.02 6.78 7.60
CA LYS A 227 -7.98 5.93 8.19
C LYS A 227 -7.52 4.88 7.17
N GLU A 228 -6.23 4.93 6.84
CA GLU A 228 -5.53 3.98 5.98
C GLU A 228 -4.80 2.92 6.81
N THR A 229 -4.79 1.67 6.31
CA THR A 229 -3.97 0.57 6.81
C THR A 229 -3.14 0.00 5.66
N LEU A 230 -1.82 0.24 5.69
CA LEU A 230 -0.90 -0.25 4.67
C LEU A 230 -0.56 -1.73 4.86
N CYS A 231 -0.32 -2.44 3.76
CA CYS A 231 0.25 -3.78 3.79
C CYS A 231 1.71 -3.80 4.25
N ASP A 232 2.18 -4.94 4.75
CA ASP A 232 3.54 -5.11 5.26
C ASP A 232 4.61 -4.83 4.20
N GLU A 233 4.31 -5.13 2.94
CA GLU A 233 5.21 -4.91 1.80
C GLU A 233 5.45 -3.43 1.48
N ASP A 234 4.48 -2.57 1.76
CA ASP A 234 4.55 -1.13 1.50
C ASP A 234 4.88 -0.31 2.76
N GLN A 235 4.95 -0.95 3.93
CA GLN A 235 5.37 -0.28 5.15
C GLN A 235 6.83 0.16 5.02
N THR A 236 7.08 1.46 5.20
CA THR A 236 8.45 1.95 5.38
C THR A 236 9.00 1.41 6.69
N PRO A 237 10.25 0.90 6.72
CA PRO A 237 10.84 0.41 7.95
C PRO A 237 10.80 1.51 9.01
N ASP A 238 10.35 1.15 10.21
CA ASP A 238 10.31 2.07 11.35
C ASP A 238 11.74 2.41 11.79
N ASN A 239 12.27 3.47 11.19
CA ASN A 239 13.60 3.98 11.49
C ASN A 239 13.60 4.84 12.77
N THR A 240 12.49 4.94 13.49
CA THR A 240 12.40 5.78 14.69
C THR A 240 13.40 5.35 15.76
N VAL A 241 13.55 4.04 15.98
CA VAL A 241 14.49 3.51 16.98
C VAL A 241 15.96 3.82 16.61
N PRO A 242 16.47 3.44 15.43
CA PRO A 242 17.86 3.75 15.08
C PRO A 242 18.14 5.26 14.99
N VAL A 243 17.17 6.07 14.57
CA VAL A 243 17.31 7.55 14.55
C VAL A 243 17.41 8.10 15.98
N ALA A 244 16.55 7.66 16.91
CA ALA A 244 16.60 8.09 18.31
C ALA A 244 17.93 7.71 18.98
N VAL A 245 18.43 6.49 18.72
CA VAL A 245 19.74 6.04 19.21
C VAL A 245 20.87 6.89 18.62
N GLY A 246 20.80 7.22 17.33
CA GLY A 246 21.78 8.08 16.66
C GLY A 246 21.87 9.48 17.29
N ILE A 247 20.71 10.09 17.60
CA ILE A 247 20.65 11.41 18.24
C ILE A 247 21.24 11.36 19.66
N ALA A 248 20.89 10.35 20.45
CA ALA A 248 21.40 10.19 21.81
C ALA A 248 22.93 10.06 21.84
N LEU A 249 23.51 9.28 20.92
CA LEU A 249 24.97 9.12 20.81
C LEU A 249 25.67 10.43 20.43
N ALA A 250 25.12 11.19 19.48
CA ALA A 250 25.69 12.47 19.08
C ALA A 250 25.73 13.48 20.24
N VAL A 251 24.64 13.57 21.02
CA VAL A 251 24.59 14.45 22.20
C VAL A 251 25.64 14.04 23.25
N CYS A 252 25.76 12.74 23.54
CA CYS A 252 26.76 12.22 24.48
C CYS A 252 28.20 12.58 24.05
N ILE A 253 28.52 12.48 22.76
CA ILE A 253 29.84 12.83 22.21
C ILE A 253 30.11 14.32 22.39
N VAL A 254 29.15 15.19 22.04
CA VAL A 254 29.30 16.65 22.19
C VAL A 254 29.53 17.02 23.66
N VAL A 255 28.77 16.44 24.59
CA VAL A 255 28.96 16.68 26.03
C VAL A 255 30.35 16.21 26.47
N ALA A 256 30.79 15.03 26.06
CA ALA A 256 32.12 14.52 26.40
C ALA A 256 33.25 15.42 25.86
N LEU A 257 33.11 15.93 24.63
CA LEU A 257 34.07 16.88 24.04
C LEU A 257 34.13 18.21 24.79
N ILE A 258 32.98 18.77 25.19
CA ILE A 258 32.92 19.99 25.99
C ILE A 258 33.66 19.77 27.32
N VAL A 259 33.35 18.67 28.02
CA VAL A 259 34.00 18.33 29.30
C VAL A 259 35.51 18.17 29.11
N PHE A 260 35.94 17.46 28.07
CA PHE A 260 37.36 17.26 27.76
C PHE A 260 38.08 18.58 27.49
N ILE A 261 37.48 19.48 26.70
CA ILE A 261 38.06 20.79 26.39
C ILE A 261 38.20 21.63 27.66
N VAL A 262 37.18 21.70 28.52
CA VAL A 262 37.24 22.47 29.78
C VAL A 262 38.30 21.89 30.73
N PHE A 263 38.35 20.56 30.88
CA PHE A 263 39.34 19.89 31.72
C PHE A 263 40.78 20.18 31.24
N ASN A 264 41.02 20.05 29.93
CA ASN A 264 42.33 20.29 29.36
C ASN A 264 42.73 21.79 29.41
N GLN A 265 41.80 22.72 29.20
CA GLN A 265 42.05 24.16 29.40
C GLN A 265 42.45 24.48 30.84
N ARG A 266 41.83 23.83 31.84
CA ARG A 266 42.17 24.04 33.25
C ARG A 266 43.56 23.51 33.59
N ASN A 267 43.96 22.39 32.99
CA ASN A 267 45.30 21.83 33.18
C ASN A 267 46.40 22.71 32.55
N ARG A 268 46.16 23.28 31.37
CA ARG A 268 47.15 24.17 30.72
C ARG A 268 47.42 25.46 31.49
N ARG A 269 46.44 26.00 32.23
CA ARG A 269 46.63 27.18 33.09
C ARG A 269 47.55 26.94 34.30
N ARG A 270 47.83 25.68 34.66
CA ARG A 270 48.71 25.32 35.80
C ARG A 270 50.19 25.24 35.43
N TYR A 271 50.54 25.22 34.15
CA TYR A 271 51.93 25.13 33.66
C TYR A 271 52.47 26.44 33.06
N GLY A 272 51.69 27.53 33.08
CA GLY A 272 52.05 28.83 32.51
C GLY A 272 52.47 29.91 33.53
N SER A 273 52.73 29.54 34.78
CA SER A 273 53.29 30.44 35.79
C SER A 273 54.73 30.05 36.11
N VAL A 274 55.66 30.46 35.24
CA VAL A 274 57.10 30.60 35.55
C VAL A 274 57.53 31.97 35.06
#